data_AF-A0A0J0YTC8-F1
#
_entry.id   AF-A0A0J0YTC8-F1
#
_cell.length_a   1.000
_cell.length_b   1.000
_cell.length_c   1.000
_cell.angle_alpha   90.00
_cell.angle_beta   90.00
_cell.angle_gamma   90.00
#
_symmetry.space_group_name_H-M   'P 1'
#
loop_
_entity.id
_entity.type
_entity.pdbx_description
1 polymer ?
#
loop_
_entity_poly.entity_id
_entity_poly.type
_entity_poly.pdbx_seq_one_letter_code
_entity_poly.pdbx_strand_id
1 'polypeptide(L)'
;MIDKLGQNGKAAVVLANGSLSSMTSGEGEIRKNIVNADLVDAIIALPDKLFYTTQIPVCIWILNRNKKHPRKTLFIDARKFGQLVTRKLRELTDEDIRKIADTYINWQNNENYEDVQGFCKSATIDDIREHNYILTPGRYVGIEEEEEDGESFEEKMERLTATLAKQFLRPLKISRVIRLTISLVRVWRWRSTGTSRSISWGRPRSLKMAFMIVK
;
A
#
# COMPACT_ATOMS: atom_id res chain seq x y z
N MET A 1 -0.88 -28.66 -4.32
CA MET A 1 -2.18 -28.42 -3.65
C MET A 1 -3.35 -28.68 -4.59
N ILE A 2 -3.45 -27.97 -5.72
CA ILE A 2 -4.54 -28.15 -6.69
C ILE A 2 -4.64 -29.60 -7.16
N ASP A 3 -3.53 -30.26 -7.46
CA ASP A 3 -3.47 -31.67 -7.88
C ASP A 3 -4.15 -32.64 -6.89
N LYS A 4 -4.00 -32.39 -5.58
CA LYS A 4 -4.55 -33.24 -4.50
C LYS A 4 -6.02 -33.00 -4.22
N LEU A 5 -6.64 -32.02 -4.88
CA LEU A 5 -8.05 -31.74 -4.73
C LEU A 5 -8.87 -32.83 -5.45
N GLY A 6 -9.82 -33.44 -4.76
CA GLY A 6 -10.75 -34.40 -5.38
C GLY A 6 -11.58 -33.77 -6.49
N GLN A 7 -12.26 -34.58 -7.31
CA GLN A 7 -13.04 -34.09 -8.47
C GLN A 7 -14.11 -33.06 -8.08
N ASN A 8 -14.72 -33.19 -6.91
CA ASN A 8 -15.67 -32.22 -6.33
C ASN A 8 -15.11 -31.50 -5.11
N GLY A 9 -13.78 -31.44 -4.99
CA GLY A 9 -13.13 -30.86 -3.83
C GLY A 9 -13.13 -29.32 -3.89
N LYS A 10 -13.09 -28.74 -2.70
CA LYS A 10 -12.99 -27.30 -2.45
C LYS A 10 -11.85 -27.04 -1.48
N ALA A 11 -11.09 -25.98 -1.70
CA ALA A 11 -10.00 -25.58 -0.82
C ALA A 11 -9.99 -24.06 -0.65
N ALA A 12 -9.65 -23.59 0.54
CA ALA A 12 -9.36 -22.20 0.81
C ALA A 12 -7.87 -22.06 1.15
N VAL A 13 -7.19 -21.10 0.52
CA VAL A 13 -5.76 -20.87 0.70
C VAL A 13 -5.54 -19.43 1.10
N VAL A 14 -4.81 -19.20 2.19
CA VAL A 14 -4.39 -17.86 2.60
C VAL A 14 -3.05 -17.54 1.94
N LEU A 15 -2.98 -16.44 1.20
CA LEU A 15 -1.79 -15.99 0.49
C LEU A 15 -1.57 -14.49 0.73
N ALA A 16 -0.33 -14.01 0.59
CA ALA A 16 -0.08 -12.57 0.59
C ALA A 16 -0.74 -11.90 -0.63
N ASN A 17 -1.17 -10.65 -0.48
CA ASN A 17 -1.83 -9.89 -1.56
C ASN A 17 -0.98 -9.78 -2.83
N GLY A 18 0.35 -9.93 -2.73
CA GLY A 18 1.24 -10.00 -3.90
C GLY A 18 0.84 -11.10 -4.89
N SER A 19 0.28 -12.21 -4.43
CA SER A 19 -0.18 -13.32 -5.29
C SER A 19 -1.25 -12.92 -6.32
N LEU A 20 -1.99 -11.84 -6.07
CA LEU A 20 -3.08 -11.36 -6.93
C LEU A 20 -2.59 -10.64 -8.19
N SER A 21 -1.37 -10.07 -8.17
CA SER A 21 -0.88 -9.20 -9.23
C SER A 21 0.58 -9.42 -9.63
N SER A 22 1.34 -10.15 -8.81
CA SER A 22 2.76 -10.38 -9.07
C SER A 22 2.99 -11.07 -10.40
N MET A 23 4.03 -10.62 -11.11
CA MET A 23 4.50 -11.17 -12.38
C MET A 23 5.90 -11.78 -12.25
N THR A 24 6.48 -11.76 -11.06
CA THR A 24 7.81 -12.33 -10.82
C THR A 24 7.77 -13.84 -10.95
N SER A 25 8.87 -14.44 -11.41
CA SER A 25 9.07 -15.89 -11.36
C SER A 25 7.97 -16.72 -12.05
N GLY A 26 7.27 -16.17 -13.04
CA GLY A 26 6.20 -16.87 -13.78
C GLY A 26 4.87 -17.00 -13.03
N GLU A 27 4.70 -16.34 -11.88
CA GLU A 27 3.47 -16.37 -11.08
C GLU A 27 2.23 -15.89 -11.88
N GLY A 28 2.43 -14.94 -12.80
CA GLY A 28 1.38 -14.45 -13.68
C GLY A 28 0.82 -15.53 -14.61
N GLU A 29 1.68 -16.38 -15.18
CA GLU A 29 1.24 -17.48 -16.05
C GLU A 29 0.56 -18.59 -15.24
N ILE A 30 1.04 -18.88 -14.03
CA ILE A 30 0.38 -19.82 -13.13
C ILE A 30 -1.03 -19.32 -12.81
N ARG A 31 -1.18 -18.05 -12.44
CA ARG A 31 -2.48 -17.42 -12.16
C ARG A 31 -3.41 -17.47 -13.37
N LYS A 32 -2.91 -17.10 -14.54
CA LYS A 32 -3.64 -17.19 -15.81
C LYS A 32 -4.15 -18.60 -16.10
N ASN A 33 -3.30 -19.61 -15.92
CA ASN A 33 -3.68 -21.01 -16.12
C ASN A 33 -4.75 -21.48 -15.13
N ILE A 34 -4.64 -21.10 -13.85
CA ILE A 34 -5.63 -21.46 -12.82
C ILE A 34 -6.99 -20.79 -13.11
N VAL A 35 -6.99 -19.52 -13.52
CA VAL A 35 -8.21 -18.79 -13.90
C VAL A 35 -8.84 -19.39 -15.15
N ASN A 36 -8.05 -19.67 -16.20
CA ASN A 36 -8.56 -20.25 -17.44
C ASN A 36 -9.06 -21.68 -17.28
N ALA A 37 -8.52 -22.42 -16.31
CA ALA A 37 -9.04 -23.73 -15.90
C ALA A 37 -10.33 -23.63 -15.06
N ASP A 38 -10.87 -22.42 -14.85
CA ASP A 38 -12.08 -22.14 -14.08
C ASP A 38 -12.04 -22.72 -12.66
N LEU A 39 -10.87 -22.69 -12.01
CA LEU A 39 -10.68 -23.25 -10.67
C LEU A 39 -10.88 -22.24 -9.55
N VAL A 40 -10.78 -20.94 -9.85
CA VAL A 40 -10.93 -19.86 -8.86
C VAL A 40 -12.42 -19.57 -8.69
N ASP A 41 -12.97 -19.82 -7.51
CA ASP A 41 -14.38 -19.60 -7.19
C ASP A 41 -14.59 -18.21 -6.59
N ALA A 42 -13.73 -17.83 -5.63
CA ALA A 42 -13.75 -16.51 -5.03
C ALA A 42 -12.37 -16.05 -4.58
N ILE A 43 -12.17 -14.73 -4.58
CA ILE A 43 -11.01 -14.03 -4.05
C ILE A 43 -11.48 -13.03 -3.01
N ILE A 44 -10.98 -13.16 -1.78
CA ILE A 44 -11.33 -12.28 -0.66
C ILE A 44 -10.07 -11.52 -0.25
N ALA A 45 -10.03 -10.20 -0.43
CA ALA A 45 -8.94 -9.37 0.09
C ALA A 45 -9.25 -8.98 1.54
N LEU A 46 -8.34 -9.35 2.45
CA LEU A 46 -8.49 -9.07 3.88
C LEU A 46 -7.77 -7.78 4.27
N PRO A 47 -8.13 -7.19 5.42
CA PRO A 47 -7.46 -5.99 5.91
C PRO A 47 -5.99 -6.26 6.30
N ASP A 48 -5.24 -5.17 6.46
CA ASP A 48 -3.90 -5.22 6.99
C ASP A 48 -3.90 -5.51 8.50
N LYS A 49 -2.72 -5.84 9.04
CA LYS A 49 -2.51 -5.98 10.50
C LYS A 49 -3.34 -7.06 11.20
N LEU A 50 -3.79 -8.09 10.48
CA LEU A 50 -4.49 -9.24 11.06
C LEU A 50 -3.57 -10.18 11.84
N PHE A 51 -2.27 -10.21 11.52
CA PHE A 51 -1.31 -11.10 12.16
C PHE A 51 -0.48 -10.38 13.21
N TYR A 52 -0.26 -11.04 14.34
CA TYR A 52 0.58 -10.52 15.43
C TYR A 52 2.03 -10.25 15.01
N THR A 53 2.56 -11.03 14.07
CA THR A 53 3.98 -11.01 13.68
C THR A 53 4.28 -10.19 12.43
N THR A 54 3.31 -10.03 11.53
CA THR A 54 3.50 -9.34 10.25
C THR A 54 2.32 -8.44 9.93
N GLN A 55 2.62 -7.30 9.31
CA GLN A 55 1.61 -6.33 8.87
C GLN A 55 1.23 -6.51 7.40
N ILE A 56 1.78 -7.53 6.74
CA ILE A 56 1.53 -7.81 5.32
C ILE A 56 0.06 -8.22 5.17
N PRO A 57 -0.71 -7.52 4.31
CA PRO A 57 -2.10 -7.88 4.06
C PRO A 57 -2.17 -9.16 3.22
N VAL A 58 -3.20 -9.95 3.50
CA VAL A 58 -3.41 -11.26 2.89
C VAL A 58 -4.74 -11.31 2.14
N CYS A 59 -4.86 -12.32 1.30
CA CYS A 59 -6.07 -12.66 0.58
C CYS A 59 -6.36 -14.15 0.75
N ILE A 60 -7.64 -14.49 0.65
CA ILE A 60 -8.09 -15.88 0.62
C ILE A 60 -8.45 -16.21 -0.83
N TRP A 61 -7.87 -17.28 -1.33
CA TRP A 61 -8.25 -17.91 -2.58
C TRP A 61 -9.15 -19.10 -2.28
N ILE A 62 -10.37 -19.06 -2.78
CA ILE A 62 -11.28 -20.20 -2.75
C ILE A 62 -11.19 -20.89 -4.09
N LEU A 63 -10.67 -22.12 -4.08
CA LEU A 63 -10.54 -22.99 -5.23
C LEU A 63 -11.61 -24.06 -5.19
N ASN A 64 -12.34 -24.24 -6.29
CA ASN A 64 -13.43 -25.18 -6.38
C ASN A 64 -13.43 -25.85 -7.76
N ARG A 65 -13.39 -27.18 -7.80
CA ARG A 65 -13.47 -27.94 -9.06
C ARG A 65 -14.92 -28.17 -9.53
N ASN A 66 -15.90 -27.95 -8.66
CA ASN A 66 -17.32 -28.09 -8.95
C ASN A 66 -18.04 -26.76 -8.65
N LYS A 67 -17.71 -25.74 -9.43
CA LYS A 67 -18.28 -24.39 -9.26
C LYS A 67 -19.76 -24.39 -9.60
N LYS A 68 -20.54 -23.71 -8.75
CA LYS A 68 -21.95 -23.40 -9.01
C LYS A 68 -22.11 -22.35 -10.11
N HIS A 69 -21.12 -21.47 -10.25
CA HIS A 69 -21.08 -20.41 -11.25
C HIS A 69 -19.90 -20.62 -12.22
N PRO A 70 -20.10 -21.37 -13.31
CA PRO A 70 -19.05 -21.58 -14.31
C PRO A 70 -18.57 -20.25 -14.88
N ARG A 71 -17.26 -20.14 -15.08
CA ARG A 71 -16.57 -18.99 -15.69
C ARG A 71 -16.78 -17.64 -14.99
N LYS A 72 -17.25 -17.64 -13.73
CA LYS A 72 -17.40 -16.44 -12.92
C LYS A 72 -16.61 -16.57 -11.63
N THR A 73 -15.96 -15.49 -11.22
CA THR A 73 -15.20 -15.43 -9.97
C THR A 73 -15.79 -14.33 -9.11
N LEU A 74 -16.10 -14.65 -7.85
CA LEU A 74 -16.55 -13.64 -6.89
C LEU A 74 -15.35 -12.90 -6.30
N PHE A 75 -15.37 -11.58 -6.38
CA PHE A 75 -14.41 -10.71 -5.71
C PHE A 75 -15.06 -10.07 -4.49
N ILE A 76 -14.44 -10.21 -3.33
CA ILE A 76 -14.85 -9.54 -2.09
C ILE A 76 -13.69 -8.70 -1.59
N ASP A 77 -13.95 -7.41 -1.36
CA ASP A 77 -13.02 -6.48 -0.76
C ASP A 77 -13.39 -6.20 0.70
N ALA A 78 -12.70 -6.89 1.60
CA ALA A 78 -12.85 -6.70 3.03
C ALA A 78 -11.72 -5.84 3.64
N ARG A 79 -10.93 -5.13 2.83
CA ARG A 79 -9.75 -4.38 3.34
C ARG A 79 -10.10 -3.29 4.35
N LYS A 80 -11.33 -2.76 4.31
CA LYS A 80 -11.83 -1.76 5.25
C LYS A 80 -12.46 -2.34 6.52
N PHE A 81 -12.66 -3.65 6.58
CA PHE A 81 -13.33 -4.33 7.70
C PHE A 81 -12.40 -4.47 8.90
N GLY A 82 -12.99 -4.76 10.05
CA GLY A 82 -12.30 -4.98 11.31
C GLY A 82 -12.01 -3.72 12.10
N GLN A 83 -11.74 -3.90 13.39
CA GLN A 83 -11.46 -2.84 14.35
C GLN A 83 -10.01 -2.89 14.80
N LEU A 84 -9.41 -1.71 14.98
CA LEU A 84 -8.05 -1.61 15.52
C LEU A 84 -8.09 -1.83 17.04
N VAL A 85 -7.80 -3.05 17.46
CA VAL A 85 -7.60 -3.39 18.89
C VAL A 85 -6.33 -2.76 19.42
N THR A 86 -5.32 -2.60 18.56
CA THR A 86 -4.10 -1.84 18.85
C THR A 86 -3.66 -1.12 17.59
N ARG A 87 -2.77 -0.12 17.69
CA ARG A 87 -2.18 0.57 16.52
C ARG A 87 -1.58 -0.38 15.46
N LYS A 88 -1.15 -1.58 15.88
CA LYS A 88 -0.51 -2.62 15.07
C LYS A 88 -1.34 -3.89 14.89
N LEU A 89 -2.54 -3.97 15.45
CA LEU A 89 -3.37 -5.17 15.39
C LEU A 89 -4.80 -4.78 15.07
N ARG A 90 -5.32 -5.41 14.03
CA ARG A 90 -6.71 -5.32 13.63
C ARG A 90 -7.35 -6.70 13.83
N GLU A 91 -8.56 -6.69 14.36
CA GLU A 91 -9.37 -7.91 14.52
C GLU A 91 -10.65 -7.74 13.73
N LEU A 92 -11.05 -8.80 13.02
CA LEU A 92 -12.37 -8.86 12.39
C LEU A 92 -13.39 -9.21 13.46
N THR A 93 -14.49 -8.46 13.49
CA THR A 93 -15.61 -8.77 14.38
C THR A 93 -16.37 -10.00 13.87
N ASP A 94 -17.16 -10.63 14.74
CA ASP A 94 -18.02 -11.75 14.32
C ASP A 94 -19.02 -11.30 13.25
N GLU A 95 -19.49 -10.05 13.33
CA GLU A 95 -20.36 -9.43 12.32
C GLU A 95 -19.65 -9.29 10.96
N ASP A 96 -18.38 -8.86 10.95
CA ASP A 96 -17.57 -8.75 9.73
C ASP A 96 -17.40 -10.12 9.07
N ILE A 97 -17.06 -11.14 9.87
CA ILE A 97 -16.85 -12.51 9.39
C ILE A 97 -18.15 -13.07 8.82
N ARG A 98 -19.28 -12.89 9.52
CA ARG A 98 -20.61 -13.32 9.05
C ARG A 98 -20.97 -12.62 7.76
N LYS A 99 -20.81 -11.30 7.67
CA LYS A 99 -21.13 -10.55 6.44
C LYS A 99 -20.35 -11.08 5.23
N ILE A 100 -19.05 -11.35 5.38
CA ILE A 100 -18.21 -11.91 4.30
C ILE A 100 -18.64 -13.34 3.95
N ALA A 101 -18.87 -14.19 4.96
CA ALA A 101 -19.26 -15.59 4.78
C ALA A 101 -20.65 -15.71 4.13
N ASP A 102 -21.63 -14.97 4.63
CA ASP A 102 -23.00 -14.94 4.14
C ASP A 102 -23.03 -14.45 2.69
N THR A 103 -22.27 -13.41 2.34
CA THR A 103 -22.16 -12.94 0.95
C THR A 103 -21.68 -14.05 0.02
N TYR A 104 -20.66 -14.82 0.44
CA TYR A 104 -20.14 -15.93 -0.35
C TYR A 104 -21.15 -17.10 -0.47
N ILE A 105 -21.84 -17.43 0.62
CA ILE A 105 -22.84 -18.51 0.66
C ILE A 105 -24.06 -18.14 -0.18
N ASN A 106 -24.59 -16.93 -0.01
CA ASN A 106 -25.68 -16.36 -0.78
C ASN A 106 -25.38 -16.35 -2.27
N TRP A 107 -24.16 -15.94 -2.64
CA TRP A 107 -23.69 -16.04 -4.02
C TRP A 107 -23.68 -17.48 -4.52
N GLN A 108 -23.11 -18.43 -3.78
CA GLN A 108 -23.07 -19.85 -4.17
C GLN A 108 -24.46 -20.47 -4.35
N ASN A 109 -25.44 -20.05 -3.54
CA ASN A 109 -26.81 -20.55 -3.57
C ASN A 109 -27.73 -19.81 -4.55
N ASN A 110 -27.27 -18.69 -5.12
CA ASN A 110 -28.10 -17.79 -5.92
C ASN A 110 -29.30 -17.20 -5.16
N GLU A 111 -29.12 -16.97 -3.85
CA GLU A 111 -30.15 -16.45 -2.96
C GLU A 111 -29.68 -15.13 -2.36
N ASN A 112 -30.45 -14.05 -2.49
CA ASN A 112 -30.17 -12.75 -1.85
C ASN A 112 -28.75 -12.20 -2.10
N TYR A 113 -28.22 -12.39 -3.31
CA TYR A 113 -26.94 -11.83 -3.73
C TYR A 113 -27.15 -10.66 -4.69
N GLU A 114 -26.45 -9.56 -4.44
CA GLU A 114 -26.32 -8.42 -5.33
C GLU A 114 -24.87 -7.93 -5.35
N ASP A 115 -24.44 -7.36 -6.49
CA ASP A 115 -23.13 -6.72 -6.59
C ASP A 115 -23.18 -5.38 -5.85
N VAL A 116 -22.29 -5.19 -4.87
CA VAL A 116 -22.22 -3.98 -4.04
C VAL A 116 -20.91 -3.26 -4.31
N GLN A 117 -21.00 -2.02 -4.79
CA GLN A 117 -19.84 -1.20 -5.09
C GLN A 117 -18.94 -1.04 -3.85
N GLY A 118 -17.63 -1.23 -4.06
CA GLY A 118 -16.61 -1.20 -3.01
C GLY A 118 -16.57 -2.41 -2.08
N PHE A 119 -17.52 -3.35 -2.18
CA PHE A 119 -17.57 -4.55 -1.33
C PHE A 119 -17.51 -5.86 -2.11
N CYS A 120 -18.44 -6.16 -3.00
CA CYS A 120 -18.49 -7.44 -3.70
C CYS A 120 -18.91 -7.30 -5.17
N LYS A 121 -18.30 -8.11 -6.04
CA LYS A 121 -18.70 -8.20 -7.45
C LYS A 121 -18.37 -9.55 -8.04
N SER A 122 -19.31 -10.11 -8.80
CA SER A 122 -19.09 -11.32 -9.59
C SER A 122 -18.60 -10.94 -11.00
N ALA A 123 -17.33 -11.20 -11.32
CA ALA A 123 -16.78 -10.91 -12.65
C ALA A 123 -16.57 -12.18 -13.48
N THR A 124 -16.69 -12.05 -14.80
CA THR A 124 -16.46 -13.15 -15.74
C THR A 124 -14.97 -13.36 -16.02
N ILE A 125 -14.60 -14.54 -16.53
CA ILE A 125 -13.23 -14.79 -16.99
C ILE A 125 -12.79 -13.78 -18.06
N ASP A 126 -13.72 -13.30 -18.88
CA ASP A 126 -13.42 -12.35 -19.95
C ASP A 126 -13.07 -10.97 -19.36
N ASP A 127 -13.80 -10.49 -18.34
CA ASP A 127 -13.43 -9.29 -17.58
C ASP A 127 -12.04 -9.43 -16.92
N ILE A 128 -11.75 -10.60 -16.36
CA ILE A 128 -10.44 -10.88 -15.74
C ILE A 128 -9.32 -10.85 -16.80
N ARG A 129 -9.61 -11.29 -18.03
CA ARG A 129 -8.67 -11.26 -19.15
C ARG A 129 -8.36 -9.84 -19.57
N GLU A 130 -9.37 -8.97 -19.66
CA GLU A 130 -9.18 -7.54 -19.95
C GLU A 130 -8.29 -6.86 -18.90
N HIS A 131 -8.38 -7.29 -17.65
CA HIS A 131 -7.52 -6.83 -16.57
C HIS A 131 -6.17 -7.57 -16.47
N ASN A 132 -5.73 -8.27 -17.52
CA ASN A 132 -4.45 -8.99 -17.59
C ASN A 132 -4.25 -10.02 -16.46
N TYR A 133 -5.33 -10.70 -16.06
CA TYR A 133 -5.33 -11.70 -14.99
C TYR A 133 -4.88 -11.14 -13.64
N ILE A 134 -5.04 -9.84 -13.40
CA ILE A 134 -4.82 -9.23 -12.09
C ILE A 134 -6.10 -9.41 -11.27
N LEU A 135 -6.00 -10.11 -10.15
CA LEU A 135 -7.14 -10.55 -9.34
C LEU A 135 -7.39 -9.67 -8.11
N THR A 136 -6.88 -8.44 -8.09
CA THR A 136 -7.11 -7.52 -6.98
C THR A 136 -8.59 -7.08 -6.94
N PRO A 137 -9.37 -7.40 -5.89
CA PRO A 137 -10.80 -7.11 -5.82
C PRO A 137 -11.16 -5.66 -6.13
N GLY A 138 -10.37 -4.69 -5.63
CA GLY A 138 -10.58 -3.25 -5.87
C GLY A 138 -10.64 -2.82 -7.35
N ARG A 139 -10.14 -3.64 -8.29
CA ARG A 139 -10.31 -3.36 -9.74
C ARG A 139 -11.70 -3.70 -10.26
N TYR A 140 -12.40 -4.61 -9.59
CA TYR A 140 -13.70 -5.13 -10.00
C TYR A 140 -14.82 -4.44 -9.23
N VAL A 141 -14.70 -4.37 -7.90
CA VAL A 141 -15.72 -3.79 -7.01
C VAL A 141 -15.79 -2.26 -7.11
N GLY A 142 -14.75 -1.62 -7.66
CA GLY A 142 -14.64 -0.17 -7.71
C GLY A 142 -14.22 0.44 -6.37
N ILE A 143 -14.24 1.77 -6.30
CA ILE A 143 -14.02 2.53 -5.08
C ILE A 143 -15.43 2.92 -4.60
N GLU A 144 -15.73 2.69 -3.31
CA GLU A 144 -16.86 3.38 -2.65
C GLU A 144 -16.67 4.88 -2.88
N GLU A 145 -17.70 5.58 -3.36
CA GLU A 145 -17.64 7.05 -3.43
C GLU A 145 -17.29 7.56 -2.03
N GLU A 146 -16.08 8.12 -1.88
CA GLU A 146 -15.81 8.96 -0.71
C GLU A 146 -16.81 10.11 -0.81
N GLU A 147 -17.55 10.40 0.27
CA GLU A 147 -18.18 11.71 0.41
C GLU A 147 -17.09 12.72 0.04
N GLU A 148 -17.30 13.50 -1.03
CA GLU A 148 -16.36 14.52 -1.45
C GLU A 148 -16.06 15.37 -0.20
N ASP A 149 -14.85 15.24 0.36
CA ASP A 149 -14.20 16.34 1.05
C ASP A 149 -14.33 17.48 0.04
N GLY A 150 -15.25 18.43 0.23
CA GLY A 150 -15.72 19.36 -0.80
C GLY A 150 -14.68 20.29 -1.43
N GLU A 151 -13.39 19.96 -1.35
CA GLU A 151 -12.30 20.44 -2.20
C GLU A 151 -12.42 19.84 -3.62
N SER A 152 -12.50 20.72 -4.61
CA SER A 152 -12.37 20.34 -6.02
C SER A 152 -11.01 19.68 -6.30
N PHE A 153 -10.95 18.78 -7.29
CA PHE A 153 -9.70 18.20 -7.78
C PHE A 153 -8.65 19.28 -8.11
N GLU A 154 -9.08 20.44 -8.64
CA GLU A 154 -8.23 21.56 -8.99
C GLU A 154 -7.58 22.19 -7.75
N GLU A 155 -8.35 22.40 -6.68
CA GLU A 155 -7.87 22.93 -5.40
C GLU A 155 -6.89 21.96 -4.74
N LYS A 156 -7.17 20.66 -4.83
CA LYS A 156 -6.30 19.59 -4.32
C LYS A 156 -4.97 19.54 -5.09
N MET A 157 -5.01 19.66 -6.42
CA MET A 157 -3.83 19.72 -7.27
C MET A 157 -2.99 20.96 -6.96
N GLU A 158 -3.61 22.13 -6.82
CA GLU A 158 -2.91 23.38 -6.51
C GLU A 158 -2.23 23.31 -5.14
N ARG A 159 -2.94 22.84 -4.10
CA ARG A 159 -2.40 22.65 -2.75
C ARG A 159 -1.23 21.66 -2.71
N LEU A 160 -1.37 20.51 -3.37
CA LEU A 160 -0.33 19.48 -3.41
C LEU A 160 0.90 19.99 -4.17
N THR A 161 0.71 20.69 -5.29
CA THR A 161 1.81 21.28 -6.08
C THR A 161 2.54 22.38 -5.29
N ALA A 162 1.80 23.24 -4.58
CA ALA A 162 2.38 24.25 -3.69
C ALA A 162 3.17 23.62 -2.52
N THR A 163 2.65 22.54 -1.95
CA THR A 163 3.32 21.79 -0.87
C THR A 163 4.60 21.13 -1.38
N LEU A 164 4.55 20.52 -2.56
CA LEU A 164 5.69 19.90 -3.22
C LEU A 164 6.77 20.94 -3.54
N ALA A 165 6.40 22.10 -4.10
CA ALA A 165 7.32 23.22 -4.34
C ALA A 165 7.99 23.70 -3.04
N LYS A 166 7.23 23.82 -1.95
CA LYS A 166 7.77 24.18 -0.63
C LYS A 166 8.73 23.12 -0.09
N GLN A 167 8.52 21.84 -0.37
CA GLN A 167 9.43 20.76 0.00
C GLN A 167 10.72 20.79 -0.82
N PHE A 168 10.67 21.10 -2.11
CA PHE A 168 11.87 21.27 -2.97
C PHE A 168 12.78 22.44 -2.53
N LEU A 169 12.24 23.46 -1.85
CA LEU A 169 13.03 24.57 -1.32
C LEU A 169 13.81 24.23 -0.03
N ARG A 170 13.42 23.17 0.70
CA ARG A 170 14.11 22.73 1.94
C ARG A 170 15.55 22.22 1.69
N PRO A 171 15.83 21.32 0.72
CA PRO A 171 17.18 20.83 0.49
C PRO A 171 18.17 21.92 0.05
N LEU A 172 17.70 22.98 -0.62
CA LEU A 172 18.55 24.13 -0.99
C LEU A 172 19.03 24.92 0.24
N LYS A 173 18.13 25.15 1.22
CA LYS A 173 18.50 25.82 2.48
C LYS A 173 19.50 24.99 3.28
N ILE A 174 19.26 23.68 3.36
CA ILE A 174 20.12 22.74 4.09
C ILE A 174 21.50 22.64 3.43
N SER A 175 21.56 22.55 2.10
CA SER A 175 22.83 22.53 1.34
C SER A 175 23.64 23.82 1.55
N ARG A 176 22.97 24.99 1.61
CA ARG A 176 23.63 26.28 1.88
C ARG A 176 24.23 26.33 3.29
N VAL A 177 23.50 25.85 4.30
CA VAL A 177 24.00 25.78 5.69
C VAL A 177 25.20 24.85 5.77
N ILE A 178 25.12 23.64 5.18
CA ILE A 178 26.24 22.68 5.18
C ILE A 178 27.49 23.29 4.54
N ARG A 179 27.37 23.99 3.40
CA ARG A 179 28.52 24.68 2.77
C ARG A 179 29.12 25.76 3.66
N LEU A 180 28.28 26.56 4.31
CA LEU A 180 28.73 27.61 5.24
C LEU A 180 29.44 27.01 6.46
N THR A 181 28.88 25.96 7.05
CA THR A 181 29.49 25.25 8.19
C THR A 181 30.81 24.59 7.81
N ILE A 182 30.90 23.93 6.65
CA ILE A 182 32.16 23.33 6.16
C ILE A 182 33.22 24.42 5.90
N SER A 183 32.83 25.57 5.37
CA SER A 183 33.74 26.71 5.17
C SER A 183 34.28 27.24 6.51
N LEU A 184 33.42 27.42 7.50
CA LEU A 184 33.81 27.84 8.85
C LEU A 184 34.75 26.84 9.53
N VAL A 185 34.50 25.54 9.40
CA VAL A 185 35.37 24.48 9.95
C VAL A 185 36.73 24.45 9.25
N ARG A 186 36.80 24.69 7.92
CA ARG A 186 38.07 24.81 7.18
C ARG A 186 38.90 26.00 7.67
N VAL A 187 38.27 27.16 7.88
CA VAL A 187 38.94 28.36 8.42
C VAL A 187 39.42 28.13 9.85
N TRP A 188 38.63 27.45 10.67
CA TRP A 188 39.00 27.13 12.05
C TRP A 188 40.19 26.15 12.12
N ARG A 189 40.17 25.08 11.32
CA ARG A 189 41.27 24.10 11.24
C ARG A 189 42.58 24.72 10.75
N TRP A 190 42.52 25.67 9.81
CA TRP A 190 43.70 26.40 9.34
C TRP A 190 44.32 27.30 10.43
N ARG A 191 43.50 27.89 11.31
CA ARG A 191 43.98 28.69 12.45
C ARG A 191 44.59 27.85 13.58
N SER A 192 44.16 26.60 13.75
CA SER A 192 44.64 25.72 14.82
C SER A 192 45.94 24.98 14.48
N THR A 193 46.24 24.75 13.20
CA THR A 193 47.51 24.18 12.75
C THR A 193 48.45 25.29 12.30
N GLY A 194 49.11 25.92 13.26
CA GLY A 194 50.03 27.03 13.01
C GLY A 194 51.15 26.65 12.04
N THR A 195 51.23 27.36 10.92
CA THR A 195 52.52 27.74 10.33
C THR A 195 52.49 29.26 10.24
N SER A 196 53.20 29.91 11.16
CA SER A 196 53.32 31.36 11.23
C SER A 196 54.01 31.90 9.97
N ARG A 197 53.24 32.56 9.10
CA ARG A 197 53.75 33.61 8.23
C ARG A 197 52.85 34.83 8.36
N SER A 198 53.43 35.90 8.87
CA SER A 198 52.79 37.20 9.06
C SER A 198 52.34 37.77 7.72
N ILE A 199 51.03 37.92 7.54
CA ILE A 199 50.46 38.81 6.53
C ILE A 199 49.70 39.89 7.30
N SER A 200 50.22 41.12 7.23
CA SER A 200 49.57 42.31 7.77
C SER A 200 48.41 42.72 6.86
N TRP A 201 47.19 42.67 7.39
CA TRP A 201 46.05 43.40 6.81
C TRP A 201 45.39 44.24 7.90
N GLY A 202 45.20 45.52 7.57
CA GLY A 202 44.75 46.58 8.45
C GLY A 202 43.40 46.30 9.10
N ARG A 203 43.27 46.70 10.36
CA ARG A 203 42.02 46.65 11.14
C ARG A 203 40.99 47.64 10.58
N PRO A 204 39.72 47.24 10.45
CA PRO A 204 38.61 48.12 10.77
C PRO A 204 38.22 47.95 12.25
N ARG A 205 37.94 49.08 12.88
CA ARG A 205 37.51 49.21 14.27
C ARG A 205 36.08 48.66 14.47
N SER A 206 35.83 48.24 15.71
CA SER A 206 34.54 47.85 16.31
C SER A 206 33.84 46.59 15.80
N LEU A 207 34.16 45.45 16.41
CA LEU A 207 33.15 44.52 16.95
C LEU A 207 33.78 43.75 18.12
N LYS A 208 33.42 44.11 19.36
CA LYS A 208 33.75 43.31 20.55
C LYS A 208 32.78 42.12 20.58
N MET A 209 33.21 40.95 20.12
CA MET A 209 32.54 39.70 20.47
C MET A 209 33.12 39.23 21.81
N ALA A 210 32.33 39.35 22.87
CA ALA A 210 32.58 38.67 24.13
C ALA A 210 32.30 37.18 23.91
N PHE A 211 33.34 36.36 24.03
CA PHE A 211 33.20 34.90 24.07
C PHE A 211 33.12 34.50 25.55
N MET A 212 31.92 34.14 26.00
CA MET A 212 31.70 33.49 27.28
C MET A 212 31.96 32.00 27.07
N ILE A 213 33.12 31.53 27.52
CA ILE A 213 33.45 30.10 27.56
C ILE A 213 32.78 29.53 28.79
N VAL A 214 31.77 28.67 28.60
CA VAL A 214 31.34 27.72 29.63
C VAL A 214 32.17 26.45 29.45
N LYS A 215 33.29 26.41 30.18
CA LYS A 215 33.81 25.28 30.95
C LYS A 215 35.12 25.69 31.62
#